data_AF-A0A964Q4X4-F1
#
_entry.id   AF-A0A964Q4X4-F1
#
_cell.length_a   1.000
_cell.length_b   1.000
_cell.length_c   1.000
_cell.angle_alpha   90.00
_cell.angle_beta   90.00
_cell.angle_gamma   90.00
#
_symmetry.space_group_name_H-M   'P 1'
#
loop_
_entity.id
_entity.type
_entity.pdbx_description
1 polymer ?
#
loop_
_entity_poly.entity_id
_entity_poly.type
_entity_poly.pdbx_seq_one_letter_code
_entity_poly.pdbx_strand_id
1 'polypeptide(L)'
;MKSNPYTRALLQGEGRLERLKKSQEDYFSELIQGKYDKDYIEKRLRVGQVHQMVGLEPIYYLAAYNQYVQITFPKFAEAFSEKNQEGFSSLLSLVKVIFFDIALALDTYFKTNTFALRKRNEELQRALGMYLQSQRREEQYRQLLSHEIRGALPPPLLPWKCYWRKRAVA
;
A
#
# COMPACT_ATOMS: atom_id res chain seq x y z
N MET A 1 -7.92 -13.41 -19.50
CA MET A 1 -6.76 -12.51 -19.37
C MET A 1 -6.44 -11.76 -20.66
N LYS A 2 -5.97 -12.38 -21.76
CA LYS A 2 -5.58 -11.65 -22.99
C LYS A 2 -6.61 -10.69 -23.60
N SER A 3 -7.92 -10.91 -23.37
CA SER A 3 -9.02 -10.05 -23.83
C SER A 3 -9.14 -8.74 -23.03
N ASN A 4 -8.61 -8.70 -21.80
CA ASN A 4 -8.67 -7.54 -20.93
C ASN A 4 -7.52 -6.56 -21.25
N PRO A 5 -7.81 -5.29 -21.59
CA PRO A 5 -6.79 -4.31 -21.96
C PRO A 5 -5.71 -4.08 -20.92
N TYR A 6 -6.08 -4.05 -19.64
CA TYR A 6 -5.16 -3.84 -18.52
C TYR A 6 -4.11 -4.97 -18.45
N THR A 7 -4.55 -6.22 -18.42
CA THR A 7 -3.58 -7.35 -18.41
C THR A 7 -2.82 -7.48 -19.72
N ARG A 8 -3.41 -7.08 -20.86
CA ARG A 8 -2.71 -7.07 -22.15
C ARG A 8 -1.53 -6.09 -22.17
N ALA A 9 -1.68 -4.93 -21.55
CA ALA A 9 -0.61 -3.93 -21.44
C ALA A 9 0.62 -4.50 -20.71
N LEU A 10 0.40 -5.29 -19.64
CA LEU A 10 1.48 -5.94 -18.89
C LEU A 10 2.24 -7.00 -19.72
N LEU A 11 1.61 -7.54 -20.76
CA LEU A 11 2.15 -8.60 -21.62
C LEU A 11 2.85 -8.07 -22.88
N GLN A 12 3.02 -6.76 -23.03
CA GLN A 12 3.73 -6.18 -24.17
C GLN A 12 5.22 -6.54 -24.14
N GLY A 13 5.79 -6.83 -25.31
CA GLY A 13 7.21 -7.17 -25.48
C GLY A 13 7.43 -8.57 -26.07
N GLU A 14 8.49 -8.69 -26.88
CA GLU A 14 8.80 -9.91 -27.62
C GLU A 14 9.08 -11.09 -26.67
N GLY A 15 8.39 -12.21 -26.91
CA GLY A 15 8.51 -13.43 -26.12
C GLY A 15 8.07 -13.32 -24.65
N ARG A 16 7.42 -12.22 -24.22
CA ARG A 16 6.95 -12.08 -22.83
C ARG A 16 5.81 -13.05 -22.52
N LEU A 17 4.89 -13.24 -23.47
CA LEU A 17 3.76 -14.15 -23.32
C LEU A 17 4.22 -15.60 -23.21
N GLU A 18 5.16 -16.03 -24.05
CA GLU A 18 5.73 -17.37 -24.07
C GLU A 18 6.43 -17.68 -22.75
N ARG A 19 7.24 -16.74 -22.27
CA ARG A 19 7.88 -16.82 -20.94
C ARG A 19 6.84 -16.93 -19.82
N LEU A 20 5.79 -16.11 -19.85
CA LEU A 20 4.74 -16.17 -18.84
C LEU A 20 4.01 -17.52 -18.86
N LYS A 21 3.66 -18.05 -20.04
CA LYS A 21 3.04 -19.37 -20.15
C LYS A 21 3.91 -20.44 -19.50
N LYS A 22 5.22 -20.41 -19.77
CA LYS A 22 6.16 -21.34 -19.17
C LYS A 22 6.21 -21.19 -17.65
N SER A 23 6.30 -19.96 -17.17
CA SER A 23 6.27 -19.69 -15.72
C SER A 23 4.97 -20.18 -15.06
N GLN A 24 3.81 -20.04 -15.71
CA GLN A 24 2.54 -20.52 -15.18
C GLN A 24 2.45 -22.05 -15.16
N GLU A 25 2.99 -22.72 -16.18
CA GLU A 25 3.11 -24.19 -16.21
C GLU A 25 3.97 -24.69 -15.05
N ASP A 26 5.18 -24.14 -14.90
CA ASP A 26 6.10 -24.53 -13.83
C ASP A 26 5.49 -24.23 -12.46
N TYR A 27 4.82 -23.08 -12.32
CA TYR A 27 4.13 -22.69 -11.09
C TYR A 27 3.04 -23.69 -10.69
N PHE A 28 2.18 -24.04 -11.65
CA PHE A 28 1.08 -24.97 -11.41
C PHE A 28 1.59 -26.38 -11.13
N SER A 29 2.66 -26.83 -11.81
CA SER A 29 3.31 -28.11 -11.54
C SER A 29 3.82 -28.19 -10.10
N GLU A 30 4.48 -27.14 -9.60
CA GLU A 30 4.96 -27.09 -8.22
C GLU A 30 3.82 -27.07 -7.20
N LEU A 31 2.72 -26.39 -7.51
CA LEU A 31 1.53 -26.30 -6.65
C LEU A 31 0.97 -27.68 -6.32
N ILE A 32 1.08 -28.64 -7.25
CA ILE A 32 0.51 -29.98 -7.13
C ILE A 32 1.54 -31.07 -6.81
N GLN A 33 2.83 -30.75 -6.67
CA GLN A 33 3.87 -31.77 -6.49
C GLN A 33 3.93 -32.37 -5.07
N GLY A 34 3.23 -31.79 -4.10
CA GLY A 34 3.21 -32.29 -2.72
C GLY A 34 4.44 -31.92 -1.86
N LYS A 35 5.34 -31.06 -2.35
CA LYS A 35 6.54 -30.62 -1.62
C LYS A 35 6.43 -29.13 -1.26
N TYR A 36 6.11 -28.86 0.01
CA TYR A 36 5.85 -27.50 0.53
C TYR A 36 6.89 -27.12 1.61
N ASP A 37 8.16 -27.09 1.20
CA ASP A 37 9.28 -26.74 2.08
C ASP A 37 9.56 -25.23 2.09
N LYS A 38 10.69 -24.83 2.69
CA LYS A 38 11.10 -23.43 2.76
C LYS A 38 11.27 -22.81 1.38
N ASP A 39 11.81 -23.55 0.42
CA ASP A 39 12.03 -23.06 -0.95
C ASP A 39 10.70 -22.79 -1.66
N TYR A 40 9.70 -23.66 -1.45
CA TYR A 40 8.33 -23.42 -1.91
C TYR A 40 7.80 -22.08 -1.38
N ILE A 41 7.88 -21.87 -0.06
CA ILE A 41 7.39 -20.66 0.61
C ILE A 41 8.10 -19.42 0.06
N GLU A 42 9.43 -19.42 -0.01
CA GLU A 42 10.21 -18.29 -0.51
C GLU A 42 9.86 -17.94 -1.96
N LYS A 43 9.60 -18.95 -2.80
CA LYS A 43 9.18 -18.74 -4.17
C LYS A 43 7.81 -18.07 -4.24
N ARG A 44 6.84 -18.49 -3.41
CA ARG A 44 5.49 -17.88 -3.39
C ARG A 44 5.50 -16.45 -2.86
N LEU A 45 6.33 -16.17 -1.86
CA LEU A 45 6.56 -14.81 -1.36
C LEU A 45 7.16 -13.91 -2.46
N ARG A 46 8.14 -14.40 -3.23
CA ARG A 46 8.74 -13.66 -4.35
C ARG A 46 7.71 -13.36 -5.45
N VAL A 47 6.80 -14.27 -5.71
CA VAL A 47 5.72 -14.06 -6.69
C VAL A 47 4.78 -12.93 -6.24
N GLY A 48 4.43 -12.85 -4.96
CA GLY A 48 3.67 -11.72 -4.43
C GLY A 48 4.39 -10.37 -4.59
N GLN A 49 5.70 -10.34 -4.31
CA GLN A 49 6.54 -9.16 -4.55
C GLN A 49 6.56 -8.75 -6.02
N VAL A 50 6.75 -9.69 -6.95
CA VAL A 50 6.78 -9.40 -8.39
C VAL A 50 5.45 -8.84 -8.86
N HIS A 51 4.32 -9.43 -8.46
CA HIS A 51 3.00 -8.92 -8.82
C HIS A 51 2.77 -7.49 -8.31
N GLN A 52 3.23 -7.18 -7.10
CA GLN A 52 3.17 -5.81 -6.56
C GLN A 52 4.06 -4.85 -7.35
N MET A 53 5.29 -5.25 -7.69
CA MET A 53 6.23 -4.42 -8.44
C MET A 53 5.74 -4.08 -9.86
N VAL A 54 5.14 -5.05 -10.56
CA VAL A 54 4.57 -4.82 -11.90
C VAL A 54 3.19 -4.16 -11.85
N GLY A 55 2.66 -3.92 -10.64
CA GLY A 55 1.37 -3.29 -10.42
C GLY A 55 0.18 -4.14 -10.83
N LEU A 56 0.30 -5.48 -10.85
CA LEU A 56 -0.81 -6.38 -11.15
C LEU A 56 -1.82 -6.38 -10.00
N GLU A 57 -3.06 -5.96 -10.24
CA GLU A 57 -4.10 -5.97 -9.22
C GLU A 57 -4.40 -7.41 -8.75
N PRO A 58 -4.60 -7.64 -7.43
CA PRO A 58 -4.80 -8.98 -6.86
C PRO A 58 -5.96 -9.75 -7.48
N ILE A 59 -6.98 -9.06 -7.98
CA ILE A 59 -8.13 -9.70 -8.61
C ILE A 59 -7.74 -10.52 -9.85
N TYR A 60 -6.74 -10.08 -10.61
CA TYR A 60 -6.26 -10.83 -11.77
C TYR A 60 -5.40 -12.02 -11.37
N TYR A 61 -4.64 -11.90 -10.27
CA TYR A 61 -3.93 -13.04 -9.67
C TYR A 61 -4.93 -14.12 -9.20
N LEU A 62 -5.99 -13.73 -8.48
CA LEU A 62 -7.05 -14.64 -8.06
C LEU A 62 -7.82 -15.25 -9.25
N ALA A 63 -8.03 -14.46 -10.31
CA ALA A 63 -8.65 -14.97 -11.53
C ALA A 63 -7.82 -16.08 -12.21
N ALA A 64 -6.49 -16.06 -12.08
CA ALA A 64 -5.64 -17.16 -12.57
C ALA A 64 -5.90 -18.47 -11.79
N TYR A 65 -6.10 -18.39 -10.46
CA TYR A 65 -6.51 -19.55 -9.67
C TYR A 65 -7.87 -20.10 -10.08
N ASN A 66 -8.82 -19.22 -10.39
CA ASN A 66 -10.11 -19.67 -10.92
C ASN A 66 -9.93 -20.49 -12.20
N GLN A 67 -9.01 -20.10 -13.09
CA GLN A 67 -8.67 -20.90 -14.27
C GLN A 67 -8.06 -22.26 -13.91
N TYR A 68 -7.13 -22.30 -12.95
CA TYR A 68 -6.57 -23.58 -12.47
C TYR A 68 -7.67 -24.50 -11.95
N VAL A 69 -8.58 -23.97 -11.13
CA VAL A 69 -9.71 -24.73 -10.59
C VAL A 69 -10.59 -25.23 -11.72
N GLN A 70 -11.04 -24.38 -12.65
CA GLN A 70 -11.89 -24.81 -13.77
C GLN A 70 -11.26 -25.90 -14.64
N ILE A 71 -9.94 -25.87 -14.83
CA ILE A 71 -9.22 -26.88 -15.64
C ILE A 71 -9.06 -28.20 -14.89
N THR A 72 -8.91 -28.15 -13.57
CA THR A 72 -8.57 -29.30 -12.74
C THR A 72 -9.77 -30.00 -12.15
N PHE A 73 -10.82 -29.26 -11.77
CA PHE A 73 -12.02 -29.80 -11.12
C PHE A 73 -12.70 -30.90 -11.93
N PRO A 74 -12.90 -30.78 -13.25
CA PRO A 74 -13.49 -31.86 -14.05
C PRO A 74 -12.68 -33.15 -13.99
N LYS A 75 -11.34 -33.05 -14.01
CA LYS A 75 -10.45 -34.21 -13.89
C LYS A 75 -10.53 -34.86 -12.52
N PHE A 76 -10.67 -34.05 -11.48
CA PHE A 76 -10.94 -34.58 -10.15
C PHE A 76 -12.30 -35.28 -10.11
N ALA A 77 -13.36 -34.63 -10.64
CA ALA A 77 -14.72 -35.18 -10.72
C ALA A 77 -14.79 -36.54 -11.45
N GLU A 78 -13.99 -36.74 -12.49
CA GLU A 78 -13.85 -38.04 -13.15
C GLU A 78 -13.14 -39.09 -12.26
N ALA A 79 -12.15 -38.67 -11.47
CA ALA A 79 -11.46 -39.53 -10.50
C ALA A 79 -12.33 -39.86 -9.26
N PHE A 80 -13.38 -39.08 -9.02
CA PHE A 80 -14.42 -39.34 -8.03
C PHE A 80 -15.41 -40.40 -8.53
N SER A 81 -15.20 -41.65 -8.15
CA SER A 81 -16.27 -42.65 -8.14
C SER A 81 -16.81 -42.82 -6.72
N GLU A 82 -18.05 -43.28 -6.55
CA GLU A 82 -18.65 -43.57 -5.22
C GLU A 82 -17.80 -44.51 -4.35
N LYS A 83 -16.89 -45.27 -4.97
CA LYS A 83 -15.98 -46.20 -4.28
C LYS A 83 -14.63 -45.57 -3.88
N ASN A 84 -14.35 -44.31 -4.27
CA ASN A 84 -13.04 -43.69 -4.12
C ASN A 84 -13.06 -42.51 -3.14
N GLN A 85 -13.10 -42.80 -1.83
CA GLN A 85 -13.00 -41.79 -0.78
C GLN A 85 -11.68 -40.99 -0.82
N GLU A 86 -10.62 -41.56 -1.40
CA GLU A 86 -9.31 -40.90 -1.54
C GLU A 86 -9.35 -39.71 -2.51
N GLY A 87 -10.24 -39.75 -3.52
CA GLY A 87 -10.48 -38.62 -4.42
C GLY A 87 -10.94 -37.37 -3.67
N PHE A 88 -11.80 -37.54 -2.65
CA PHE A 88 -12.31 -36.44 -1.83
C PHE A 88 -11.25 -35.81 -0.98
N SER A 89 -10.46 -36.65 -0.31
CA SER A 89 -9.33 -36.20 0.49
C SER A 89 -8.28 -35.47 -0.35
N SER A 90 -8.03 -35.96 -1.58
CA SER A 90 -7.09 -35.32 -2.52
C SER A 90 -7.58 -33.95 -2.98
N LEU A 91 -8.88 -33.82 -3.31
CA LEU A 91 -9.47 -32.53 -3.66
C LEU A 91 -9.40 -31.53 -2.50
N LEU A 92 -9.76 -31.95 -1.29
CA LEU A 92 -9.66 -31.10 -0.11
C LEU A 92 -8.21 -30.68 0.17
N SER A 93 -7.25 -31.57 -0.06
CA SER A 93 -5.83 -31.26 0.07
C SER A 93 -5.37 -30.22 -0.96
N LEU A 94 -5.80 -30.35 -2.22
CA LEU A 94 -5.52 -29.34 -3.24
C LEU A 94 -6.11 -27.98 -2.86
N VAL A 95 -7.36 -27.94 -2.40
CA VAL A 95 -8.00 -26.69 -1.97
C VAL A 95 -7.22 -26.04 -0.82
N LYS A 96 -6.78 -26.83 0.18
CA LYS A 96 -5.93 -26.33 1.28
C LYS A 96 -4.64 -25.69 0.74
N VAL A 97 -3.97 -26.35 -0.19
CA VAL A 97 -2.70 -25.87 -0.77
C VAL A 97 -2.92 -24.61 -1.61
N ILE A 98 -4.00 -24.54 -2.39
CA ILE A 98 -4.38 -23.32 -3.14
C ILE A 98 -4.55 -22.14 -2.18
N PHE A 99 -5.28 -22.30 -1.09
CA PHE A 99 -5.49 -21.21 -0.13
C PHE A 99 -4.21 -20.83 0.61
N PHE A 100 -3.39 -21.82 0.98
CA PHE A 100 -2.08 -21.58 1.58
C PHE A 100 -1.18 -20.75 0.65
N ASP A 101 -1.13 -21.13 -0.63
CA ASP A 101 -0.37 -20.42 -1.65
C ASP A 101 -0.84 -18.98 -1.85
N ILE A 102 -2.15 -18.79 -2.02
CA ILE A 102 -2.77 -17.46 -2.16
C ILE A 102 -2.40 -16.59 -0.95
N ALA A 103 -2.46 -17.13 0.27
CA ALA A 103 -2.12 -16.39 1.48
C ALA A 103 -0.65 -15.91 1.46
N LEU A 104 0.30 -16.77 1.07
CA LEU A 104 1.72 -16.40 0.99
C LEU A 104 1.97 -15.27 -0.03
N ALA A 105 1.39 -15.39 -1.22
CA ALA A 105 1.56 -14.38 -2.26
C ALA A 105 0.91 -13.04 -1.86
N LEU A 106 -0.30 -13.07 -1.28
CA LEU A 106 -1.00 -11.85 -0.87
C LEU A 106 -0.35 -11.17 0.34
N ASP A 107 0.24 -11.93 1.26
CA ASP A 107 0.93 -11.38 2.43
C ASP A 107 2.04 -10.41 2.01
N THR A 108 2.90 -10.80 1.07
CA THR A 108 3.96 -9.92 0.54
C THR A 108 3.43 -8.82 -0.36
N TYR A 109 2.38 -9.10 -1.14
CA TYR A 109 1.72 -8.09 -1.96
C TYR A 109 1.24 -6.90 -1.10
N PHE A 110 0.55 -7.19 0.01
CA PHE A 110 0.01 -6.15 0.89
C PHE A 110 1.04 -5.54 1.83
N LYS A 111 2.05 -6.29 2.31
CA LYS A 111 3.12 -5.77 3.16
C LYS A 111 3.84 -4.58 2.53
N THR A 112 4.19 -4.66 1.24
CA THR A 112 4.89 -3.56 0.58
C THR A 112 4.00 -2.33 0.43
N ASN A 113 2.73 -2.49 0.03
CA ASN A 113 1.81 -1.37 -0.11
C ASN A 113 1.48 -0.71 1.23
N THR A 114 1.25 -1.50 2.28
CA THR A 114 0.98 -0.98 3.63
C THR A 114 2.19 -0.24 4.18
N PHE A 115 3.41 -0.74 3.96
CA PHE A 115 4.64 -0.05 4.35
C PHE A 115 4.81 1.28 3.60
N ALA A 116 4.62 1.28 2.27
CA ALA A 116 4.72 2.50 1.46
C ALA A 116 3.67 3.55 1.87
N LEU A 117 2.43 3.12 2.14
CA LEU A 117 1.35 3.99 2.61
C LEU A 117 1.67 4.58 3.99
N ARG A 118 2.14 3.77 4.94
CA ARG A 118 2.55 4.24 6.26
C ARG A 118 3.64 5.28 6.16
N LYS A 119 4.69 5.00 5.37
CA LYS A 119 5.80 5.94 5.16
C LYS A 119 5.33 7.29 4.59
N ARG A 120 4.47 7.26 3.56
CA ARG A 120 3.88 8.49 2.99
C ARG A 120 3.04 9.25 4.00
N ASN A 121 2.25 8.54 4.82
CA ASN A 121 1.43 9.17 5.84
C ASN A 121 2.28 9.84 6.92
N GLU A 122 3.36 9.20 7.36
CA GLU A 122 4.33 9.81 8.28
C GLU A 122 5.01 11.05 7.68
N GLU A 123 5.39 11.01 6.41
CA GLU A 123 5.97 12.16 5.70
C GLU A 123 4.98 13.34 5.64
N LEU A 124 3.72 13.06 5.32
CA LEU A 124 2.65 14.06 5.34
C LEU A 124 2.41 14.64 6.73
N GLN A 125 2.39 13.79 7.77
CA GLN A 125 2.25 14.24 9.15
C GLN A 125 3.42 15.12 9.59
N ARG A 126 4.65 14.78 9.22
CA ARG A 126 5.84 15.61 9.48
C ARG A 126 5.75 16.96 8.76
N ALA A 127 5.38 16.95 7.48
CA ALA A 127 5.22 18.17 6.69
C ALA A 127 4.15 19.10 7.28
N LEU A 128 3.00 18.54 7.67
CA LEU A 128 1.93 19.29 8.32
C LEU A 128 2.36 19.86 9.67
N GLY A 129 3.10 19.08 10.47
CA GLY A 129 3.67 19.54 11.73
C GLY A 129 4.60 20.75 11.56
N MET A 130 5.50 20.70 10.58
CA MET A 130 6.39 21.81 10.24
C MET A 130 5.61 23.05 9.76
N TYR A 131 4.59 22.85 8.92
CA TYR A 131 3.74 23.94 8.44
C TYR A 131 3.01 24.64 9.59
N LEU A 132 2.37 23.88 10.48
CA LEU A 132 1.67 24.42 11.65
C LEU A 132 2.62 25.12 12.64
N GLN A 133 3.87 24.65 12.76
CA GLN A 133 4.89 25.35 13.54
C GLN A 133 5.31 26.66 12.89
N SER A 134 5.44 26.70 11.56
CA SER A 134 5.75 27.93 10.81
C SER A 134 4.66 28.98 11.01
N GLN A 135 3.39 28.58 10.87
CA GLN A 135 2.24 29.46 11.08
C GLN A 135 2.21 30.03 12.51
N ARG A 136 2.43 29.18 13.54
CA ARG A 136 2.49 29.64 14.93
C ARG A 136 3.63 30.62 15.18
N ARG A 137 4.80 30.40 14.58
CA ARG A 137 5.93 31.33 14.69
C ARG A 137 5.60 32.67 14.06
N GLU A 138 5.03 32.69 12.86
CA GLU A 138 4.62 33.95 12.22
C GLU A 138 3.64 34.74 13.08
N GLU A 139 2.66 34.06 13.67
CA GLU A 139 1.67 34.71 14.52
C GLU A 139 2.27 35.26 15.82
N GLN A 140 3.18 34.51 16.46
CA GLN A 140 3.95 35.02 17.61
C GLN A 140 4.80 36.25 17.24
N TYR A 141 5.50 36.22 16.11
CA TYR A 141 6.28 37.37 15.64
C TYR A 141 5.39 38.60 15.41
N ARG A 142 4.21 38.43 14.78
CA ARG A 142 3.25 39.53 14.61
C ARG A 142 2.79 40.10 15.96
N GLN A 143 2.51 39.25 16.94
CA GLN A 143 2.10 39.70 18.27
C GLN A 143 3.20 40.52 18.96
N LEU A 144 4.45 40.05 18.92
CA LEU A 144 5.60 40.77 19.48
C LEU A 144 5.78 42.14 18.82
N LEU A 145 5.80 42.19 17.49
CA LEU A 145 5.89 43.46 16.74
C LEU A 145 4.75 44.41 17.10
N SER A 146 3.52 43.90 17.28
CA SER A 146 2.37 44.73 17.67
C SER A 146 2.47 45.31 19.08
N HIS A 147 3.17 44.64 20.00
CA HIS A 147 3.42 45.10 21.35
C HIS A 147 4.56 46.14 21.37
N GLU A 148 5.64 45.89 20.64
CA GLU A 148 6.75 46.85 20.49
C GLU A 148 6.30 48.16 19.85
N ILE A 149 5.51 48.11 18.77
CA ILE A 149 4.96 49.32 18.13
C ILE A 149 4.07 50.09 19.10
N ARG A 150 3.24 49.40 19.90
CA ARG A 150 2.40 50.04 20.92
C ARG A 150 3.20 50.67 22.06
N GLY A 151 4.30 50.04 22.48
CA GLY A 151 5.19 50.56 23.52
C GLY A 151 6.11 51.69 23.03
N ALA A 152 6.41 51.75 21.74
CA ALA A 152 7.26 52.76 21.11
C ALA A 152 6.50 54.04 20.69
N LEU A 153 5.17 53.99 20.60
CA LEU A 153 4.34 55.17 20.38
C LEU A 153 4.32 56.00 21.68
N PRO A 154 4.77 57.27 21.67
CA PRO A 154 4.60 58.13 22.83
C PRO A 154 3.10 58.19 23.18
N PRO A 155 2.74 58.23 24.49
CA PRO A 155 1.33 58.30 24.88
C PRO A 155 0.66 59.44 24.11
N PRO A 156 -0.60 59.27 23.67
CA PRO A 156 -1.27 60.27 22.86
C PRO A 156 -1.08 61.61 23.55
N LEU A 157 -0.55 62.58 22.79
CA LEU A 157 -0.27 63.92 23.29
C LEU A 157 -1.54 64.42 23.97
N LEU A 158 -1.57 64.34 25.30
CA LEU A 158 -2.59 65.02 26.08
C LEU A 158 -2.55 66.48 25.63
N PRO A 159 -3.70 67.11 25.33
CA PRO A 159 -3.72 68.49 24.85
C PRO A 159 -2.83 69.33 25.76
N TRP A 160 -1.90 70.08 25.16
CA TRP A 160 -0.81 70.90 25.72
C TRP A 160 -1.18 71.83 26.91
N LYS A 161 -2.44 71.86 27.34
CA LYS A 161 -2.96 72.69 28.43
C LYS A 161 -2.54 72.26 29.84
N CYS A 162 -1.98 71.06 30.05
CA CYS A 162 -1.66 70.57 31.40
C CYS A 162 -0.20 70.77 31.86
N TYR A 163 0.75 71.12 30.98
CA TYR A 163 2.18 71.07 31.34
C TYR A 163 2.76 72.34 31.99
N TRP A 164 2.04 73.48 32.00
CA TRP A 164 2.60 74.78 32.42
C TRP A 164 2.10 75.35 33.77
N ARG A 165 1.36 74.59 34.59
CA ARG A 165 0.77 75.11 35.84
C ARG A 165 1.59 74.89 37.13
N LYS A 166 2.87 74.48 37.03
CA LYS A 166 3.75 74.24 38.20
C LYS A 166 5.12 74.96 38.18
N ARG A 167 5.31 76.00 37.36
CA ARG A 167 6.57 76.78 37.31
C ARG A 167 6.36 78.30 37.37
N ALA A 168 5.40 78.76 38.18
CA ALA A 168 5.15 80.19 38.42
C ALA A 168 4.96 80.53 39.91
N VAL A 169 5.68 79.83 40.80
CA VAL A 169 5.88 80.25 42.20
C VAL A 169 7.31 79.88 42.60
N ALA A 170 8.25 80.75 42.25
CA ALA A 170 9.55 80.95 42.89
C ALA A 170 10.07 82.31 42.41
#